data_AF-A0A0G4KXA9-F1
#
_entry.id   AF-A0A0G4KXA9-F1
#
_cell.length_a   1.000
_cell.length_b   1.000
_cell.length_c   1.000
_cell.angle_alpha   90.00
_cell.angle_beta   90.00
_cell.angle_gamma   90.00
#
_symmetry.space_group_name_H-M   'P 1'
#
loop_
_entity.id
_entity.type
_entity.pdbx_description
1 polymer ?
#
loop_
_entity_poly.entity_id
_entity_poly.type
_entity_poly.pdbx_seq_one_letter_code
_entity_poly.pdbx_strand_id
1 'polypeptide(L)'
;MKFMTLLFGLLGLVTMAAAWSKEDREIFRIRDELRAHIEDPDQSFYDLLGIKPSASIEDISKAFRKITRSLHPDKVAQKLKAERIAAKKAGTFIPGVNINKPPSQKEIRAAVKVAEERQSRLSLVRNILSGPERDRYDHFLRNGFPAWKGTNYYYDRYRPGLGTALSG
;
A
#
# COMPACT_ATOMS: atom_id res chain seq x y z
N MET A 1 -12.60 45.72 -26.90
CA MET A 1 -11.18 45.51 -26.51
C MET A 1 -11.00 45.15 -25.03
N LYS A 2 -11.60 45.84 -24.05
CA LYS A 2 -11.44 45.54 -22.60
C LYS A 2 -12.03 44.19 -22.13
N PHE A 3 -13.08 43.70 -22.80
CA PHE A 3 -13.68 42.40 -22.51
C PHE A 3 -12.79 41.22 -22.94
N MET A 4 -12.03 41.40 -24.03
CA MET A 4 -11.08 40.40 -24.53
C MET A 4 -9.87 40.26 -23.60
N THR A 5 -9.38 41.38 -23.05
CA THR A 5 -8.28 41.37 -22.06
C THR A 5 -8.69 40.77 -20.72
N LEU A 6 -9.95 40.95 -20.29
CA LEU A 6 -10.51 40.27 -19.12
C LEU A 6 -10.68 38.76 -19.35
N LEU A 7 -11.08 38.34 -20.56
CA LEU A 7 -11.21 36.93 -20.92
C LEU A 7 -9.84 36.23 -20.99
N PHE A 8 -8.81 36.87 -21.56
CA PHE A 8 -7.44 36.35 -21.57
C PHE A 8 -6.80 36.34 -20.17
N GLY A 9 -7.11 37.32 -19.32
CA GLY A 9 -6.68 37.33 -17.91
C GLY A 9 -7.34 36.23 -17.07
N LEU A 10 -8.62 35.92 -17.33
CA LEU A 10 -9.33 34.82 -16.67
C LEU A 10 -8.84 33.45 -17.18
N LEU A 11 -8.53 33.32 -18.47
CA LEU A 11 -7.98 32.09 -19.07
C LEU A 11 -6.56 31.79 -18.55
N GLY A 12 -5.75 32.83 -18.26
CA GLY A 12 -4.43 32.70 -17.64
C GLY A 12 -4.45 32.30 -16.17
N LEU A 13 -5.58 32.48 -15.47
CA LEU A 13 -5.76 32.09 -14.07
C LEU A 13 -6.28 30.66 -13.89
N VAL A 14 -6.74 30.02 -14.97
CA VAL A 14 -7.28 28.63 -14.97
C VAL A 14 -6.21 27.57 -15.27
N THR A 15 -5.02 27.96 -15.75
CA THR A 15 -3.92 27.01 -16.02
C THR A 15 -3.16 26.56 -14.77
N MET A 16 -3.50 27.11 -13.58
CA MET A 16 -2.91 26.70 -12.31
C MET A 16 -3.74 25.67 -11.54
N ALA A 17 -4.67 24.99 -12.23
CA ALA A 17 -5.01 23.63 -11.84
C ALA A 17 -3.79 22.76 -12.16
N ALA A 18 -2.85 22.67 -11.22
CA ALA A 18 -1.80 21.66 -11.22
C ALA A 18 -2.50 20.30 -11.28
N ALA A 19 -2.77 19.82 -12.49
CA ALA A 19 -3.33 18.51 -12.72
C ALA A 19 -2.28 17.55 -12.18
N TRP A 20 -2.55 16.94 -11.02
CA TRP A 20 -1.64 15.97 -10.43
C TRP A 20 -1.23 14.96 -11.49
N SER A 21 0.06 14.69 -11.53
CA SER A 21 0.59 13.70 -12.44
C SER A 21 0.00 12.33 -12.11
N LYS A 22 0.17 11.37 -13.02
CA LYS A 22 -0.32 10.01 -12.76
C LYS A 22 0.36 9.39 -11.54
N GLU A 23 1.65 9.64 -11.38
CA GLU A 23 2.46 9.08 -10.30
C GLU A 23 2.05 9.67 -8.93
N ASP A 24 1.68 10.96 -8.88
CA ASP A 24 1.18 11.58 -7.63
C ASP A 24 -0.09 10.88 -7.14
N ARG A 25 -0.99 10.55 -8.08
CA ARG A 25 -2.23 9.82 -7.76
C ARG A 25 -1.97 8.41 -7.25
N GLU A 26 -0.95 7.73 -7.80
CA GLU A 26 -0.57 6.39 -7.33
C GLU A 26 -0.05 6.42 -5.90
N ILE A 27 0.76 7.43 -5.54
CA ILE A 27 1.22 7.66 -4.16
C ILE A 27 0.02 7.87 -3.22
N PHE A 28 -0.94 8.71 -3.61
CA PHE A 28 -2.14 8.98 -2.79
C PHE A 28 -3.00 7.73 -2.62
N ARG A 29 -3.20 6.98 -3.70
CA ARG A 29 -3.93 5.71 -3.67
C ARG A 29 -3.31 4.73 -2.69
N ILE A 30 -2.00 4.50 -2.80
CA ILE A 30 -1.30 3.52 -1.96
C ILE A 30 -1.36 3.96 -0.49
N ARG A 31 -1.18 5.26 -0.21
CA ARG A 31 -1.35 5.80 1.14
C ARG A 31 -2.75 5.56 1.70
N ASP A 32 -3.80 5.78 0.91
CA ASP A 32 -5.16 5.57 1.37
C ASP A 32 -5.50 4.08 1.54
N GLU A 33 -5.00 3.21 0.66
CA GLU A 33 -5.08 1.75 0.84
C GLU A 33 -4.38 1.29 2.12
N LEU A 34 -3.23 1.89 2.47
CA LEU A 34 -2.53 1.59 3.71
C LEU A 34 -3.30 2.11 4.92
N ARG A 35 -3.85 3.33 4.85
CA ARG A 35 -4.70 3.91 5.90
C ARG A 35 -5.92 3.06 6.23
N ALA A 36 -6.52 2.43 5.22
CA ALA A 36 -7.71 1.59 5.40
C ALA A 36 -7.40 0.21 6.02
N HIS A 37 -6.16 -0.28 5.93
CA HIS A 37 -5.80 -1.66 6.23
C HIS A 37 -4.72 -1.82 7.32
N ILE A 38 -4.21 -0.72 7.85
CA ILE A 38 -3.16 -0.72 8.87
C ILE A 38 -3.71 -0.23 10.19
N GLU A 39 -3.15 -0.76 11.27
CA GLU A 39 -3.53 -0.48 12.66
C GLU A 39 -3.34 1.01 13.00
N ASP A 40 -2.30 1.64 12.46
CA ASP A 40 -2.02 3.07 12.59
C ASP A 40 -2.14 3.80 11.23
N PRO A 41 -3.16 4.66 11.04
CA PRO A 41 -3.41 5.35 9.76
C PRO A 41 -2.42 6.49 9.45
N ASP A 42 -1.62 6.91 10.43
CA ASP A 42 -0.68 8.02 10.26
C ASP A 42 0.78 7.57 10.09
N GLN A 43 1.04 6.26 10.02
CA GLN A 43 2.39 5.76 9.73
C GLN A 43 2.84 6.10 8.30
N SER A 44 4.08 6.57 8.16
CA SER A 44 4.70 6.81 6.86
C SER A 44 5.20 5.51 6.22
N PHE A 45 5.51 5.55 4.93
CA PHE A 45 6.10 4.41 4.20
C PHE A 45 7.44 3.97 4.80
N TYR A 46 8.17 4.91 5.40
CA TYR A 46 9.42 4.66 6.08
C TYR A 46 9.20 3.94 7.41
N ASP A 47 8.18 4.33 8.17
CA ASP A 47 7.82 3.69 9.44
C ASP A 47 7.34 2.26 9.21
N LEU A 48 6.58 2.03 8.13
CA LEU A 48 6.15 0.69 7.72
C LEU A 48 7.32 -0.26 7.43
N LEU A 49 8.41 0.26 6.89
CA LEU A 49 9.64 -0.50 6.64
C LEU A 49 10.60 -0.48 7.83
N GLY A 50 10.34 0.35 8.85
CA GLY A 50 11.23 0.55 10.01
C GLY A 50 12.57 1.19 9.64
N ILE A 51 12.58 2.09 8.67
CA ILE A 51 13.78 2.77 8.17
C ILE A 51 13.64 4.29 8.28
N LYS A 52 14.76 5.01 8.18
CA LYS A 52 14.75 6.48 8.13
C LYS A 52 14.50 7.00 6.70
N PRO A 53 13.92 8.19 6.52
CA PRO A 53 13.81 8.84 5.21
C PRO A 53 15.16 9.08 4.51
N SER A 54 16.28 9.08 5.24
CA SER A 54 17.63 9.19 4.68
C SER A 54 18.26 7.85 4.28
N ALA A 55 17.55 6.72 4.42
CA ALA A 55 18.09 5.39 4.17
C ALA A 55 18.37 5.16 2.67
N SER A 56 19.40 4.34 2.38
CA SER A 56 19.78 3.99 1.02
C SER A 56 18.80 3.01 0.38
N ILE A 57 18.84 2.88 -0.95
CA ILE A 57 18.03 1.91 -1.71
C ILE A 57 18.34 0.46 -1.28
N GLU A 58 19.59 0.19 -0.89
CA GLU A 58 19.98 -1.11 -0.36
C GLU A 58 19.31 -1.42 0.97
N ASP A 59 19.23 -0.43 1.86
CA ASP A 59 18.58 -0.57 3.16
C ASP A 59 17.07 -0.79 3.01
N ILE A 60 16.44 -0.07 2.08
CA ILE A 60 15.04 -0.31 1.68
C ILE A 60 14.86 -1.76 1.21
N SER A 61 15.75 -2.25 0.35
CA SER A 61 15.68 -3.62 -0.16
C SER A 61 15.92 -4.67 0.93
N LYS A 62 16.84 -4.44 1.87
CA LYS A 62 17.09 -5.31 3.02
C LYS A 62 15.89 -5.37 3.95
N ALA A 63 15.32 -4.21 4.31
CA ALA A 63 14.13 -4.10 5.14
C ALA A 63 12.93 -4.81 4.51
N PHE A 64 12.69 -4.57 3.21
CA PHE A 64 11.63 -5.24 2.45
C PHE A 64 11.78 -6.76 2.44
N ARG A 65 12.99 -7.28 2.21
CA ARG A 65 13.26 -8.73 2.26
C ARG A 65 12.97 -9.31 3.64
N LYS A 66 13.34 -8.60 4.71
CA LYS A 66 13.07 -9.01 6.09
C LYS A 66 11.57 -9.14 6.36
N ILE A 67 10.78 -8.14 5.97
CA ILE A 67 9.33 -8.14 6.15
C ILE A 67 8.66 -9.22 5.30
N THR A 68 9.04 -9.34 4.02
CA THR A 68 8.51 -10.36 3.10
C THR A 68 8.71 -11.77 3.64
N ARG A 69 9.90 -12.08 4.19
CA ARG A 69 10.16 -13.38 4.81
C ARG A 69 9.24 -13.67 6.00
N SER A 70 8.81 -12.64 6.71
CA SER A 70 7.89 -12.76 7.85
C SER A 70 6.42 -12.97 7.45
N LEU A 71 6.07 -12.62 6.21
CA LEU A 71 4.74 -12.77 5.60
C LEU A 71 4.63 -14.01 4.71
N HIS A 72 5.71 -14.76 4.51
CA HIS A 72 5.70 -16.01 3.75
C HIS A 72 4.66 -17.00 4.33
N PRO A 73 3.91 -17.73 3.49
CA PRO A 73 2.82 -18.61 3.94
C PRO A 73 3.23 -19.61 5.03
N ASP A 74 4.42 -20.19 4.91
CA ASP A 74 4.97 -21.10 5.94
C ASP A 74 5.14 -20.40 7.30
N LYS A 75 5.67 -19.17 7.31
CA LYS A 75 5.87 -18.39 8.54
C LYS A 75 4.56 -17.91 9.13
N VAL A 76 3.57 -17.58 8.30
CA VAL A 76 2.22 -17.21 8.76
C VAL A 76 1.55 -18.39 9.43
N ALA A 77 1.61 -19.58 8.83
CA ALA A 77 1.07 -20.80 9.42
C ALA A 77 1.76 -21.14 10.77
N GLN A 78 3.09 -20.96 10.86
CA GLN A 78 3.84 -21.15 12.10
C GLN A 78 3.43 -20.13 13.18
N LYS A 79 3.29 -18.85 12.82
CA LYS A 79 2.84 -17.79 13.73
C LYS A 79 1.45 -18.07 14.29
N LEU A 80 0.47 -18.40 13.43
CA LEU A 80 -0.88 -18.74 13.89
C LEU A 80 -0.90 -19.92 14.87
N LYS A 81 -0.10 -20.96 14.60
CA LYS A 81 0.04 -22.10 15.53
C LYS A 81 0.64 -21.65 16.87
N ALA A 82 1.68 -20.83 16.83
CA ALA A 82 2.32 -20.31 18.04
C ALA A 82 1.37 -19.41 18.86
N GLU A 83 0.61 -18.53 18.19
CA GLU A 83 -0.40 -17.66 18.81
C GLU A 83 -1.52 -18.47 19.45
N ARG A 84 -2.02 -19.54 18.80
CA ARG A 84 -2.98 -20.47 19.41
C ARG A 84 -2.42 -21.13 20.67
N ILE A 85 -1.18 -21.59 20.64
CA ILE A 85 -0.52 -22.21 21.80
C ILE A 85 -0.35 -21.19 22.93
N ALA A 86 0.04 -19.96 22.61
CA ALA A 86 0.17 -18.87 23.58
C ALA A 86 -1.18 -18.50 24.20
N ALA A 87 -2.23 -18.34 23.39
CA ALA A 87 -3.59 -18.06 23.85
C ALA A 87 -4.14 -19.18 24.75
N LYS A 88 -3.86 -20.45 24.41
CA LYS A 88 -4.19 -21.60 25.26
C LYS A 88 -3.50 -21.53 26.62
N LYS A 89 -2.22 -21.17 26.66
CA LYS A 89 -1.46 -21.00 27.92
C LYS A 89 -1.95 -19.82 28.75
N ALA A 90 -2.32 -18.73 28.09
CA ALA A 90 -2.79 -17.49 28.73
C ALA A 90 -4.28 -17.56 29.15
N GLY A 91 -5.02 -18.61 28.78
CA GLY A 91 -6.46 -18.71 29.05
C GLY A 91 -7.29 -17.63 28.34
N THR A 92 -6.75 -17.02 27.27
CA THR A 92 -7.43 -15.95 26.54
C THR A 92 -8.61 -16.51 25.77
N PHE A 93 -9.81 -16.04 26.12
CA PHE A 93 -11.02 -16.38 25.37
C PHE A 93 -11.07 -15.56 24.08
N ILE A 94 -11.14 -16.25 22.94
CA ILE A 94 -11.35 -15.65 21.62
C ILE A 94 -12.75 -16.06 21.15
N PRO A 95 -13.68 -15.11 20.95
CA PRO A 95 -15.05 -15.44 20.53
C PRO A 95 -15.03 -16.18 19.19
N GLY A 96 -15.77 -17.29 19.11
CA GLY A 96 -15.90 -18.08 17.88
C GLY A 96 -14.71 -18.99 17.54
N VAL A 97 -13.64 -19.02 18.34
CA VAL A 97 -12.44 -19.81 18.08
C VAL A 97 -12.17 -20.81 19.20
N ASN A 98 -12.12 -22.11 18.88
CA ASN A 98 -11.80 -23.15 19.86
C ASN A 98 -10.27 -23.26 20.06
N ILE A 99 -9.73 -22.52 21.04
CA ILE A 99 -8.30 -22.46 21.39
C ILE A 99 -7.66 -23.80 21.76
N ASN A 100 -8.44 -24.82 22.12
CA ASN A 100 -7.91 -26.14 22.49
C ASN A 100 -7.45 -26.96 21.29
N LYS A 101 -7.97 -26.66 20.10
CA LYS A 101 -7.63 -27.33 18.84
C LYS A 101 -6.57 -26.53 18.07
N PRO A 102 -5.71 -27.18 17.27
CA PRO A 102 -4.82 -26.47 16.35
C PRO A 102 -5.62 -25.64 15.33
N PRO A 103 -5.01 -24.60 14.72
CA PRO A 103 -5.69 -23.82 13.69
C PRO A 103 -6.17 -24.69 12.54
N SER A 104 -7.39 -24.44 12.07
CA SER A 104 -7.98 -25.15 10.93
C SER A 104 -7.31 -24.74 9.62
N GLN A 105 -7.31 -25.62 8.62
CA GLN A 105 -6.77 -25.30 7.29
C GLN A 105 -7.47 -24.09 6.65
N LYS A 106 -8.76 -23.88 6.95
CA LYS A 106 -9.50 -22.70 6.49
C LYS A 106 -8.96 -21.41 7.11
N GLU A 107 -8.66 -21.43 8.40
CA GLU A 107 -8.08 -20.29 9.13
C GLU A 107 -6.67 -19.97 8.62
N ILE A 108 -5.85 -21.01 8.40
CA ILE A 108 -4.50 -20.85 7.85
C ILE A 108 -4.56 -20.22 6.45
N ARG A 109 -5.43 -20.72 5.57
CA ARG A 109 -5.61 -20.15 4.22
C ARG A 109 -6.09 -18.70 4.26
N ALA A 110 -7.02 -18.37 5.16
CA ALA A 110 -7.50 -17.00 5.32
C ALA A 110 -6.37 -16.07 5.77
N ALA A 111 -5.58 -16.47 6.76
CA ALA A 111 -4.45 -15.68 7.23
C ALA A 111 -3.34 -15.54 6.19
N VAL A 112 -3.06 -16.60 5.41
CA VAL A 112 -2.13 -16.53 4.28
C VAL A 112 -2.62 -15.53 3.24
N LYS A 113 -3.91 -15.54 2.89
CA LYS A 113 -4.49 -14.57 1.96
C LYS A 113 -4.31 -13.13 2.46
N VAL A 114 -4.60 -12.88 3.74
CA VAL A 114 -4.39 -11.55 4.36
C VAL A 114 -2.92 -11.15 4.30
N ALA A 115 -1.99 -12.08 4.57
CA ALA A 115 -0.56 -11.83 4.49
C ALA A 115 -0.08 -11.54 3.05
N GLU A 116 -0.61 -12.24 2.05
CA GLU A 116 -0.34 -11.99 0.62
C GLU A 116 -0.82 -10.60 0.19
N GLU A 117 -2.03 -10.21 0.60
CA GLU A 117 -2.56 -8.86 0.34
C GLU A 117 -1.71 -7.78 1.05
N ARG A 118 -1.19 -8.05 2.24
CA ARG A 118 -0.25 -7.15 2.91
C ARG A 118 1.07 -7.05 2.15
N GLN A 119 1.58 -8.18 1.66
CA GLN A 119 2.80 -8.23 0.88
C GLN A 119 2.68 -7.49 -0.45
N SER A 120 1.52 -7.57 -1.13
CA SER A 120 1.29 -6.85 -2.39
C SER A 120 1.27 -5.33 -2.19
N ARG A 121 0.69 -4.85 -1.08
CA ARG A 121 0.75 -3.41 -0.74
C ARG A 121 2.18 -2.96 -0.42
N LEU A 122 2.92 -3.77 0.34
CA LEU A 122 4.31 -3.47 0.68
C LEU A 122 5.24 -3.46 -0.54
N SER A 123 4.97 -4.27 -1.57
CA SER A 123 5.76 -4.23 -2.80
C SER A 123 5.54 -2.95 -3.58
N LEU A 124 4.32 -2.40 -3.58
CA LEU A 124 4.03 -1.09 -4.16
C LEU A 124 4.80 0.03 -3.42
N VAL A 125 4.77 0.01 -2.08
CA VAL A 125 5.54 0.96 -1.25
C VAL A 125 7.04 0.88 -1.57
N ARG A 126 7.59 -0.33 -1.66
CA ARG A 126 8.99 -0.54 -2.03
C ARG A 126 9.29 0.08 -3.40
N ASN A 127 8.41 -0.08 -4.39
CA ASN A 127 8.62 0.47 -5.72
C ASN A 127 8.65 2.01 -5.69
N ILE A 128 7.73 2.66 -4.97
CA ILE A 128 7.73 4.12 -4.78
C ILE A 128 9.05 4.58 -4.17
N LEU A 129 9.45 3.97 -3.05
CA LEU A 129 10.65 4.39 -2.31
C LEU A 129 11.97 4.08 -3.04
N SER A 130 11.97 3.10 -3.96
CA SER A 130 13.17 2.77 -4.74
C SER A 130 13.25 3.55 -6.05
N GLY A 131 12.16 4.18 -6.48
CA GLY A 131 12.05 4.89 -7.75
C GLY A 131 12.16 6.41 -7.60
N PRO A 132 12.04 7.16 -8.72
CA PRO A 132 12.01 8.62 -8.72
C PRO A 132 10.76 9.20 -8.03
N GLU A 133 9.75 8.36 -7.77
CA GLU A 133 8.54 8.71 -7.03
C GLU A 133 8.81 9.01 -5.56
N ARG A 134 9.95 8.56 -5.01
CA ARG A 134 10.37 8.86 -3.63
C ARG A 134 10.43 10.36 -3.38
N ASP A 135 11.00 11.14 -4.30
CA ASP A 135 11.13 12.60 -4.13
C ASP A 135 9.75 13.28 -4.07
N ARG A 136 8.80 12.78 -4.85
CA ARG A 136 7.41 13.26 -4.84
C ARG A 136 6.72 12.88 -3.54
N TYR A 137 6.91 11.66 -3.07
CA TYR A 137 6.44 11.22 -1.75
C TYR A 137 7.01 12.10 -0.62
N ASP A 138 8.31 12.38 -0.63
CA ASP A 138 8.98 13.22 0.36
C ASP A 138 8.54 14.68 0.28
N HIS A 139 8.16 15.16 -0.89
CA HIS A 139 7.50 16.47 -1.06
C HIS A 139 6.15 16.50 -0.35
N PHE A 140 5.29 15.50 -0.57
CA PHE A 140 3.97 15.44 0.10
C PHE A 140 4.09 15.15 1.60
N LEU A 141 5.13 14.45 2.05
CA LEU A 141 5.39 14.23 3.46
C LEU A 141 5.73 15.54 4.19
N ARG A 142 6.47 16.45 3.53
CA ARG A 142 6.85 17.76 4.10
C ARG A 142 5.76 18.81 3.99
N ASN A 143 5.07 18.88 2.85
CA ASN A 143 4.07 19.92 2.56
C ASN A 143 2.65 19.53 2.96
N GLY A 144 2.45 18.28 3.35
CA GLY A 144 1.13 17.70 3.56
C GLY A 144 0.56 17.10 2.29
N PHE A 145 -0.33 16.13 2.49
CA PHE A 145 -1.04 15.47 1.41
C PHE A 145 -2.37 16.19 1.17
N PRO A 146 -2.77 16.39 -0.10
CA PRO A 146 -4.07 16.97 -0.41
C PRO A 146 -5.20 16.03 0.03
N ALA A 147 -6.41 16.59 0.21
CA ALA A 147 -7.61 15.80 0.49
C ALA A 147 -7.98 14.97 -0.76
N TRP A 148 -7.60 13.71 -0.76
CA TRP A 148 -7.89 12.77 -1.85
C TRP A 148 -9.29 12.17 -1.66
N LYS A 149 -10.17 12.34 -2.66
CA LYS A 149 -11.56 11.82 -2.64
C LYS A 149 -11.75 10.56 -3.48
N GLY A 150 -10.74 9.69 -3.53
CA GLY A 150 -10.91 8.28 -3.91
C GLY A 150 -11.22 7.97 -5.38
N THR A 151 -10.83 8.81 -6.36
CA THR A 151 -11.20 8.58 -7.76
C THR A 151 -10.09 7.95 -8.63
N ASN A 152 -10.47 6.81 -9.24
CA ASN A 152 -9.96 6.09 -10.42
C ASN A 152 -8.72 5.19 -10.35
N TYR A 153 -8.99 3.92 -10.00
CA TYR A 153 -8.84 2.73 -10.88
C TYR A 153 -8.16 2.98 -12.24
N TYR A 154 -6.83 2.94 -12.32
CA TYR A 154 -6.14 3.04 -13.63
C TYR A 154 -5.10 1.97 -13.91
N TYR A 155 -5.25 0.81 -13.29
CA TYR A 155 -4.76 -0.46 -13.82
C TYR A 155 -5.69 -1.57 -13.34
N ASP A 156 -6.87 -1.66 -13.95
CA ASP A 156 -7.36 -3.00 -14.26
C ASP A 156 -6.22 -3.68 -15.00
N ARG A 157 -5.70 -4.74 -14.39
CA ARG A 157 -4.65 -5.57 -14.92
C ARG A 157 -5.09 -6.03 -16.30
N TYR A 158 -4.71 -5.28 -17.34
CA TYR A 158 -4.89 -5.66 -18.73
C TYR A 158 -4.19 -7.01 -18.88
N ARG A 159 -4.99 -8.06 -18.81
CA ARG A 159 -4.61 -9.40 -19.24
C ARG A 159 -5.18 -9.47 -20.64
N PRO A 160 -4.38 -9.29 -21.71
CA PRO A 160 -4.90 -9.58 -23.04
C PRO A 160 -5.49 -10.98 -22.98
N GLY A 161 -6.81 -11.08 -23.19
CA GLY A 161 -7.45 -12.37 -23.36
C GLY A 161 -6.90 -13.02 -24.62
N LEU A 162 -6.99 -14.35 -24.74
CA LEU A 162 -6.52 -15.10 -25.91
C LEU A 162 -7.04 -14.56 -27.27
N GLY A 163 -8.14 -13.80 -27.29
CA GLY A 163 -8.64 -13.14 -28.49
C GLY A 163 -7.77 -12.01 -29.05
N THR A 164 -6.97 -11.33 -28.22
CA THR A 164 -6.10 -10.22 -28.68
C THR A 164 -4.81 -10.73 -29.35
N ALA A 165 -4.50 -12.03 -29.26
CA ALA A 165 -3.32 -12.63 -29.90
C ALA A 165 -3.58 -13.18 -31.32
N LEU A 166 -4.84 -13.34 -31.72
CA LEU A 166 -5.23 -13.91 -33.03
C LEU A 166 -5.77 -12.87 -34.01
N SER A 167 -5.92 -11.61 -33.58
CA SER A 167 -6.34 -10.48 -34.41
C SER A 167 -5.32 -9.36 -34.28
N GLY A 168 -4.11 -9.64 -34.75
CA GLY A 168 -3.02 -8.70 -34.98
C GLY A 168 -2.28 -9.11 -36.24
#